data_AF-A0A1L8SMJ8-F1
#
_entry.id   AF-A0A1L8SMJ8-F1
#
_cell.length_a   1.000
_cell.length_b   1.000
_cell.length_c   1.000
_cell.angle_alpha   90.00
_cell.angle_beta   90.00
_cell.angle_gamma   90.00
#
_symmetry.space_group_name_H-M   'P 1'
#
loop_
_entity.id
_entity.type
_entity.pdbx_description
1 polymer ?
#
loop_
_entity_poly.entity_id
_entity_poly.type
_entity_poly.pdbx_seq_one_letter_code
_entity_poly.pdbx_strand_id
1 'polypeptide(L)'
;MHITGVGKPSHVAEYIAALNSSIGTPTYFLDTTEAVHGSAGQVQPEDVVIAISNSGQTDELKRTVLALQKIGVKLIGVSGGNDSWLHEHVDAFLFAGVKAEGDDLNKPPRNSILAETIILQCLSVLLQEERQLGLDEYFLWHPGGALGQSIRDLKGEA
;
A
#
# COMPACT_ATOMS: atom_id res chain seq x y z
N MET A 1 2.87 8.90 -4.14
CA MET A 1 2.11 8.09 -3.15
C MET A 1 3.09 7.36 -2.26
N HIS A 2 2.77 7.18 -0.98
CA HIS A 2 3.54 6.34 -0.08
C HIS A 2 2.65 5.30 0.58
N ILE A 3 3.26 4.22 1.08
CA ILE A 3 2.56 3.20 1.85
C ILE A 3 3.42 2.75 3.02
N THR A 4 2.79 2.58 4.18
CA THR A 4 3.46 2.32 5.44
C THR A 4 2.69 1.28 6.27
N GLY A 5 3.42 0.52 7.09
CA GLY A 5 2.88 -0.53 7.95
C GLY A 5 3.96 -1.05 8.90
N VAL A 6 3.55 -1.73 9.97
CA VAL A 6 4.45 -2.23 11.03
C VAL A 6 4.36 -3.75 11.11
N GLY A 7 5.49 -4.44 11.15
CA GLY A 7 5.53 -5.91 11.24
C GLY A 7 5.10 -6.57 9.93
N LYS A 8 4.27 -7.61 9.97
CA LYS A 8 3.83 -8.31 8.74
C LYS A 8 3.15 -7.39 7.70
N PRO A 9 2.33 -6.41 8.09
CA PRO A 9 1.84 -5.37 7.17
C PRO A 9 2.92 -4.60 6.40
N SER A 10 4.17 -4.47 6.91
CA SER A 10 5.23 -3.79 6.17
C SER A 10 5.61 -4.55 4.89
N HIS A 11 5.59 -5.88 4.91
CA HIS A 11 5.83 -6.69 3.71
C HIS A 11 4.71 -6.51 2.67
N VAL A 12 3.46 -6.34 3.13
CA VAL A 12 2.34 -5.99 2.24
C VAL A 12 2.57 -4.60 1.65
N ALA A 13 2.98 -3.63 2.47
CA ALA A 13 3.27 -2.28 2.03
C ALA A 13 4.38 -2.25 0.96
N GLU A 14 5.48 -2.97 1.15
CA GLU A 14 6.56 -3.10 0.17
C GLU A 14 6.07 -3.72 -1.15
N TYR A 15 5.30 -4.81 -1.07
CA TYR A 15 4.72 -5.45 -2.26
C TYR A 15 3.78 -4.52 -3.02
N ILE A 16 2.88 -3.83 -2.32
CA ILE A 16 1.91 -2.92 -2.93
C ILE A 16 2.58 -1.67 -3.50
N ALA A 17 3.66 -1.18 -2.86
CA ALA A 17 4.47 -0.10 -3.43
C ALA A 17 5.06 -0.49 -4.79
N ALA A 18 5.62 -1.70 -4.87
CA ALA A 18 6.15 -2.24 -6.12
C ALA A 18 5.06 -2.44 -7.18
N LEU A 19 3.92 -3.02 -6.79
CA LEU A 19 2.78 -3.26 -7.68
C LEU A 19 2.22 -1.96 -8.25
N ASN A 20 1.93 -0.97 -7.40
CA ASN A 20 1.38 0.31 -7.86
C ASN A 20 2.36 1.05 -8.79
N SER A 21 3.66 1.00 -8.49
CA SER A 21 4.68 1.58 -9.36
C SER A 21 4.74 0.89 -10.72
N SER A 22 4.52 -0.43 -10.78
CA SER A 22 4.55 -1.18 -12.04
C SER A 22 3.34 -0.88 -12.95
N ILE A 23 2.26 -0.34 -12.39
CA ILE A 23 1.06 0.07 -13.14
C ILE A 23 0.97 1.59 -13.35
N GLY A 24 2.06 2.31 -13.14
CA GLY A 24 2.15 3.74 -13.44
C GLY A 24 1.63 4.67 -12.35
N THR A 25 1.49 4.18 -11.11
CA THR A 25 1.25 5.00 -9.92
C THR A 25 2.48 4.99 -9.02
N PRO A 26 3.40 5.97 -9.12
CA PRO A 26 4.62 6.01 -8.33
C PRO A 26 4.34 5.91 -6.82
N THR A 27 4.73 4.77 -6.24
CA THR A 27 4.44 4.43 -4.87
C THR A 27 5.69 3.90 -4.17
N TYR A 28 6.00 4.47 -3.02
CA TYR A 28 7.20 4.13 -2.27
C TYR A 28 6.85 3.63 -0.88
N PHE A 29 7.59 2.64 -0.40
CA PHE A 29 7.50 2.22 0.99
C PHE A 29 8.04 3.34 1.89
N LEU A 30 7.27 3.71 2.91
CA LEU A 30 7.68 4.61 3.97
C LEU A 30 7.77 3.79 5.26
N ASP A 31 8.97 3.63 5.79
CA ASP A 31 9.16 2.90 7.05
C ASP A 31 8.44 3.63 8.19
N THR A 32 7.55 2.91 8.89
CA THR A 32 6.70 3.51 9.92
C THR A 32 7.52 4.11 11.05
N THR A 33 8.56 3.40 11.52
CA THR A 33 9.34 3.82 12.69
C THR A 33 10.25 4.97 12.30
N GLU A 34 10.92 4.88 11.16
CA GLU A 34 11.83 5.94 10.72
C GLU A 34 11.10 7.22 10.31
N ALA A 35 9.82 7.16 9.95
CA ALA A 35 9.02 8.34 9.60
C ALA A 35 9.03 9.38 10.72
N VAL A 36 8.88 8.96 11.97
CA VAL A 36 8.93 9.86 13.15
C VAL A 36 10.35 10.22 13.59
N HIS A 37 11.36 9.65 12.93
CA HIS A 37 12.79 9.91 13.16
C HIS A 37 13.48 10.63 11.98
N GLY A 38 12.71 11.17 11.04
CA GLY A 38 13.21 12.03 9.96
C GLY A 38 12.71 11.64 8.57
N SER A 39 12.32 10.38 8.36
CA SER A 39 11.87 9.91 7.05
C SER A 39 10.52 10.49 6.63
N ALA A 40 9.76 11.13 7.52
CA ALA A 40 8.61 11.93 7.12
C ALA A 40 9.00 13.09 6.18
N GLY A 41 10.28 13.49 6.11
CA GLY A 41 10.77 14.43 5.09
C GLY A 41 10.73 13.89 3.66
N GLN A 42 10.43 12.60 3.45
CA GLN A 42 10.23 12.00 2.13
C GLN A 42 8.88 12.33 1.51
N VAL A 43 7.88 12.72 2.31
CA VAL A 43 6.53 13.03 1.85
C VAL A 43 6.34 14.53 1.60
N GLN A 44 5.50 14.89 0.65
CA GLN A 44 5.06 16.26 0.37
C GLN A 44 3.57 16.43 0.68
N PRO A 45 3.06 17.65 0.96
CA PRO A 45 1.65 17.87 1.31
C PRO A 45 0.63 17.35 0.28
N GLU A 46 1.00 17.31 -1.00
CA GLU A 46 0.18 16.79 -2.10
C GLU A 46 0.15 15.25 -2.18
N ASP A 47 0.99 14.55 -1.40
CA ASP A 47 1.04 13.11 -1.40
C ASP A 47 -0.19 12.46 -0.75
N VAL A 48 -0.46 11.25 -1.18
CA VAL A 48 -1.34 10.29 -0.50
C VAL A 48 -0.48 9.26 0.21
N VAL A 49 -0.77 8.98 1.47
CA VAL A 49 -0.13 7.93 2.27
C VAL A 49 -1.15 6.88 2.69
N ILE A 50 -0.90 5.62 2.33
CA ILE A 50 -1.68 4.47 2.77
C ILE A 50 -1.04 3.91 4.05
N ALA A 51 -1.79 3.80 5.13
CA ALA A 51 -1.36 3.26 6.42
C ALA A 51 -2.05 1.93 6.71
N ILE A 52 -1.28 0.85 6.86
CA ILE A 52 -1.80 -0.51 7.10
C ILE A 52 -1.60 -0.90 8.57
N SER A 53 -2.68 -1.27 9.25
CA SER A 53 -2.63 -1.92 10.58
C SER A 53 -3.85 -2.81 10.78
N ASN A 54 -3.65 -4.11 10.92
CA ASN A 54 -4.74 -5.07 11.15
C ASN A 54 -5.69 -4.64 12.29
N SER A 55 -5.14 -4.24 13.45
CA SER A 55 -5.96 -3.79 14.59
C SER A 55 -6.42 -2.33 14.48
N GLY A 56 -5.70 -1.52 13.70
CA GLY A 56 -5.86 -0.07 13.66
C GLY A 56 -5.43 0.63 14.95
N GLN A 57 -4.69 -0.07 15.82
CA GLN A 57 -4.31 0.40 17.16
C GLN A 57 -2.79 0.43 17.41
N THR A 58 -1.97 0.12 16.40
CA THR A 58 -0.50 0.05 16.52
C THR A 58 0.12 1.40 16.88
N ASP A 59 0.78 1.51 18.03
CA ASP A 59 1.23 2.79 18.58
C ASP A 59 2.31 3.49 17.73
N GLU A 60 3.24 2.75 17.15
CA GLU A 60 4.23 3.30 16.20
C GLU A 60 3.53 3.95 15.02
N LEU A 61 2.52 3.26 14.45
CA LEU A 61 1.75 3.78 13.32
C LEU A 61 0.92 5.01 13.71
N LYS A 62 0.33 5.05 14.92
CA LYS A 62 -0.42 6.23 15.39
C LYS A 62 0.45 7.48 15.37
N ARG A 63 1.69 7.38 15.87
CA ARG A 63 2.64 8.51 15.89
C ARG A 63 2.97 8.96 14.48
N THR A 64 3.19 8.01 13.57
CA THR A 64 3.46 8.28 12.15
C THR A 64 2.28 8.96 11.47
N VAL A 65 1.06 8.45 11.64
CA VAL A 65 -0.17 9.05 11.11
C VAL A 65 -0.32 10.50 11.59
N LEU A 66 -0.16 10.76 12.90
CA LEU A 66 -0.23 12.11 13.45
C LEU A 66 0.87 13.04 12.90
N ALA A 67 2.08 12.53 12.64
CA ALA A 67 3.15 13.31 12.03
C ALA A 67 2.83 13.66 10.58
N LEU A 68 2.33 12.69 9.80
CA LEU A 68 1.93 12.87 8.41
C LEU A 68 0.74 13.84 8.26
N GLN A 69 -0.24 13.80 9.17
CA GLN A 69 -1.34 14.78 9.21
C GLN A 69 -0.83 16.22 9.33
N LYS A 70 0.22 16.46 10.13
CA LYS A 70 0.80 17.81 10.29
C LYS A 70 1.48 18.31 9.02
N ILE A 71 1.97 17.41 8.18
CA ILE A 71 2.54 17.74 6.87
C ILE A 71 1.43 18.11 5.87
N GLY A 72 0.22 17.63 6.09
CA GLY A 72 -0.96 17.95 5.27
C GLY A 72 -1.25 16.94 4.17
N VAL A 73 -0.59 15.76 4.20
CA VAL A 73 -0.84 14.67 3.25
C VAL A 73 -2.26 14.14 3.39
N LYS A 74 -2.77 13.50 2.33
CA LYS A 74 -4.00 12.70 2.40
C LYS A 74 -3.71 11.30 2.92
N LEU A 75 -4.55 10.82 3.82
CA LEU A 75 -4.36 9.54 4.49
C LEU A 75 -5.46 8.54 4.13
N ILE A 76 -5.04 7.33 3.77
CA ILE A 76 -5.91 6.18 3.59
C ILE A 76 -5.55 5.14 4.64
N GLY A 77 -6.49 4.71 5.47
CA GLY A 77 -6.28 3.63 6.43
C GLY A 77 -6.74 2.29 5.88
N VAL A 78 -5.96 1.22 6.09
CA VAL A 78 -6.34 -0.17 5.80
C VAL A 78 -6.28 -0.98 7.08
N SER A 79 -7.42 -1.52 7.51
CA SER A 79 -7.51 -2.22 8.79
C SER A 79 -8.73 -3.13 8.89
N GLY A 80 -8.62 -4.18 9.70
CA GLY A 80 -9.77 -4.96 10.16
C GLY A 80 -10.52 -4.34 11.34
N GLY A 81 -9.98 -3.30 11.98
CA GLY A 81 -10.63 -2.57 13.06
C GLY A 81 -11.57 -1.48 12.55
N ASN A 82 -12.83 -1.83 12.28
CA ASN A 82 -13.83 -0.89 11.74
C ASN A 82 -14.23 0.24 12.70
N ASP A 83 -13.87 0.18 13.97
CA ASP A 83 -14.07 1.28 14.95
C ASP A 83 -12.73 1.58 15.66
N SER A 84 -11.63 1.44 14.91
CA SER A 84 -10.28 1.62 15.43
C SER A 84 -9.86 3.09 15.41
N TRP A 85 -8.81 3.39 16.18
CA TRP A 85 -8.17 4.70 16.15
C TRP A 85 -7.78 5.08 14.73
N LEU A 86 -7.21 4.15 13.94
CA LEU A 86 -6.83 4.45 12.57
C LEU A 86 -8.03 4.88 11.72
N HIS A 87 -9.20 4.24 11.85
CA HIS A 87 -10.39 4.62 11.11
C HIS A 87 -10.81 6.08 11.38
N GLU A 88 -10.71 6.53 12.62
CA GLU A 88 -11.10 7.89 13.01
C GLU A 88 -10.09 8.97 12.57
N HIS A 89 -8.87 8.59 12.14
CA HIS A 89 -7.75 9.52 11.90
C HIS A 89 -7.26 9.54 10.44
N VAL A 90 -8.06 9.03 9.50
CA VAL A 90 -7.72 9.01 8.07
C VAL A 90 -8.82 9.66 7.23
N ASP A 91 -8.47 10.18 6.04
CA ASP A 91 -9.44 10.80 5.13
C ASP A 91 -10.34 9.76 4.45
N ALA A 92 -9.82 8.55 4.22
CA ALA A 92 -10.57 7.42 3.68
C ALA A 92 -10.14 6.11 4.34
N PHE A 93 -11.06 5.16 4.44
CA PHE A 93 -10.82 3.89 5.12
C PHE A 93 -11.23 2.70 4.26
N LEU A 94 -10.33 1.72 4.16
CA LEU A 94 -10.55 0.45 3.47
C LEU A 94 -10.58 -0.66 4.51
N PHE A 95 -11.77 -1.24 4.71
CA PHE A 95 -11.96 -2.32 5.66
C PHE A 95 -11.38 -3.63 5.14
N ALA A 96 -10.47 -4.23 5.91
CA ALA A 96 -9.78 -5.49 5.62
C ALA A 96 -9.92 -6.50 6.79
N GLY A 97 -11.13 -6.65 7.32
CA GLY A 97 -11.38 -7.50 8.49
C GLY A 97 -11.60 -8.97 8.16
N VAL A 98 -11.11 -9.83 9.05
CA VAL A 98 -11.34 -11.29 9.02
C VAL A 98 -11.90 -11.77 10.35
N LYS A 99 -12.66 -12.88 10.31
CA LYS A 99 -13.24 -13.47 11.53
C LYS A 99 -12.20 -14.20 12.40
N ALA A 100 -11.16 -14.74 11.78
CA ALA A 100 -10.07 -15.47 12.42
C ALA A 100 -8.85 -15.59 11.49
N GLU A 101 -7.67 -15.81 12.06
CA GLU A 101 -6.38 -16.06 11.41
C GLU A 101 -6.17 -17.51 10.96
N GLY A 102 -7.11 -18.42 11.29
CA GLY A 102 -7.17 -19.76 10.71
C GLY A 102 -6.41 -20.86 11.44
N ASP A 103 -5.92 -20.62 12.65
CA ASP A 103 -5.36 -21.64 13.54
C ASP A 103 -5.94 -21.54 14.96
N ASP A 104 -5.64 -22.55 15.80
CA ASP A 104 -6.13 -22.60 17.18
C ASP A 104 -5.65 -21.42 18.04
N LEU A 105 -4.42 -20.94 17.79
CA LEU A 105 -3.86 -19.81 18.51
C LEU A 105 -4.53 -18.49 18.11
N ASN A 106 -4.91 -18.35 16.84
CA ASN A 106 -5.59 -17.18 16.30
C ASN A 106 -4.87 -15.84 16.60
N LYS A 107 -3.53 -15.85 16.64
CA LYS A 107 -2.68 -14.67 16.90
C LYS A 107 -1.79 -14.29 15.72
N PRO A 108 -1.05 -15.21 15.08
CA PRO A 108 -0.16 -14.83 13.99
C PRO A 108 -0.97 -14.35 12.79
N PRO A 109 -0.70 -13.14 12.26
CA PRO A 109 -1.41 -12.66 11.07
C PRO A 109 -1.20 -13.61 9.89
N ARG A 110 -2.31 -14.03 9.27
CA ARG A 110 -2.43 -14.91 8.11
C ARG A 110 -3.59 -14.42 7.24
N ASN A 111 -4.82 -14.70 7.65
CA ASN A 111 -6.01 -14.30 6.90
C ASN A 111 -6.12 -12.79 6.82
N SER A 112 -5.75 -12.06 7.88
CA SER A 112 -5.73 -10.59 7.86
C SER A 112 -4.78 -10.03 6.80
N ILE A 113 -3.56 -10.57 6.70
CA ILE A 113 -2.59 -10.18 5.67
C ILE A 113 -3.13 -10.45 4.26
N LEU A 114 -3.84 -11.56 4.06
CA LEU A 114 -4.49 -11.85 2.78
C LEU A 114 -5.60 -10.84 2.47
N ALA A 115 -6.42 -10.48 3.45
CA ALA A 115 -7.47 -9.48 3.28
C ALA A 115 -6.90 -8.09 2.94
N GLU A 116 -5.87 -7.64 3.69
CA GLU A 116 -5.15 -6.39 3.41
C GLU A 116 -4.59 -6.39 1.98
N THR A 117 -3.96 -7.49 1.57
CA THR A 117 -3.38 -7.65 0.23
C THR A 117 -4.45 -7.59 -0.86
N ILE A 118 -5.56 -8.32 -0.70
CA ILE A 118 -6.65 -8.36 -1.68
C ILE A 118 -7.27 -6.98 -1.86
N ILE A 119 -7.57 -6.28 -0.75
CA ILE A 119 -8.16 -4.93 -0.79
C ILE A 119 -7.24 -3.95 -1.53
N LEU A 120 -5.94 -4.00 -1.26
CA LEU A 120 -4.97 -3.13 -1.90
C LEU A 120 -4.72 -3.48 -3.38
N GLN A 121 -4.78 -4.76 -3.75
CA GLN A 121 -4.76 -5.18 -5.16
C GLN A 121 -6.03 -4.72 -5.91
N CYS A 122 -7.20 -4.77 -5.26
CA CYS A 122 -8.42 -4.21 -5.86
C CYS A 122 -8.25 -2.70 -6.12
N LEU A 123 -7.67 -1.96 -5.17
CA LEU A 123 -7.34 -0.55 -5.38
C LEU A 123 -6.34 -0.37 -6.53
N SER A 124 -5.31 -1.22 -6.64
CA SER A 124 -4.33 -1.10 -7.72
C SER A 124 -4.98 -1.29 -9.10
N VAL A 125 -5.94 -2.21 -9.25
CA VAL A 125 -6.69 -2.37 -10.51
C VAL A 125 -7.43 -1.09 -10.88
N LEU A 126 -8.12 -0.46 -9.92
CA LEU A 126 -8.83 0.80 -10.16
C LEU A 126 -7.88 1.94 -10.54
N LEU A 127 -6.72 2.04 -9.87
CA LEU A 127 -5.69 3.02 -10.20
C LEU A 127 -5.11 2.80 -11.60
N GLN A 128 -4.90 1.54 -12.00
CA GLN A 128 -4.42 1.19 -13.33
C GLN A 128 -5.44 1.58 -14.42
N GLU A 129 -6.73 1.31 -14.18
CA GLU A 129 -7.81 1.68 -15.10
C GLU A 129 -7.91 3.20 -15.27
N GLU A 130 -7.83 3.96 -14.18
CA GLU A 130 -7.83 5.42 -14.21
C GLU A 130 -6.59 5.98 -14.91
N ARG A 131 -5.42 5.37 -14.71
CA ARG A 131 -4.17 5.76 -15.36
C ARG A 131 -4.19 5.54 -16.88
N GLN A 132 -5.03 4.63 -17.38
CA GLN A 132 -5.12 4.26 -18.80
C GLN A 132 -3.76 3.92 -19.42
N LEU A 133 -2.99 3.08 -18.72
CA LEU A 133 -1.60 2.78 -19.08
C LEU A 133 -1.49 2.07 -20.44
N GLY A 134 -0.72 2.67 -21.36
CA GLY A 134 -0.40 2.06 -22.65
C GLY A 134 0.72 1.02 -22.56
N LEU A 135 0.76 0.09 -23.53
CA LEU A 135 1.80 -0.95 -23.61
C LEU A 135 3.23 -0.40 -23.76
N ASP A 136 3.40 0.77 -24.39
CA ASP A 136 4.70 1.42 -24.54
C ASP A 136 5.24 1.92 -23.19
N GLU A 137 4.40 2.62 -22.42
CA GLU A 137 4.76 3.08 -21.07
C GLU A 137 5.00 1.89 -20.13
N TYR A 138 4.15 0.87 -20.19
CA TYR A 138 4.34 -0.33 -19.39
C TYR A 138 5.67 -1.05 -19.73
N PHE A 139 6.04 -1.12 -21.01
CA PHE A 139 7.31 -1.70 -21.44
C PHE A 139 8.53 -0.94 -20.92
N LEU A 140 8.45 0.39 -20.80
CA LEU A 140 9.54 1.20 -20.26
C LEU A 140 9.96 0.74 -18.85
N TRP A 141 9.00 0.31 -18.03
CA TRP A 141 9.24 -0.19 -16.67
C TRP A 141 9.46 -1.70 -16.61
N HIS A 142 9.19 -2.43 -17.71
CA HIS A 142 9.36 -3.88 -17.82
C HIS A 142 10.22 -4.27 -19.05
N PRO A 143 11.45 -3.77 -19.18
CA PRO A 143 12.24 -3.93 -20.40
C PRO A 143 12.76 -5.36 -20.64
N GLY A 144 12.67 -6.24 -19.64
CA GLY A 144 13.26 -7.58 -19.66
C GLY A 144 12.35 -8.68 -19.06
N GLY A 145 12.86 -9.91 -19.05
CA GLY A 145 12.13 -11.08 -18.60
C GLY A 145 10.98 -11.49 -19.52
N ALA A 146 10.14 -12.41 -19.04
CA ALA A 146 9.01 -12.93 -19.81
C ALA A 146 8.00 -11.85 -20.22
N LEU A 147 7.78 -10.83 -19.36
CA LEU A 147 6.89 -9.71 -19.65
C LEU A 147 7.44 -8.82 -20.76
N GLY A 148 8.71 -8.42 -20.68
CA GLY A 148 9.35 -7.62 -21.73
C GLY A 148 9.35 -8.34 -23.08
N GLN A 149 9.63 -9.65 -23.10
CA GLN A 149 9.57 -10.45 -24.33
C GLN A 149 8.15 -10.49 -24.90
N SER A 150 7.15 -10.79 -24.06
CA SER A 150 5.75 -10.83 -24.49
C SER A 150 5.28 -9.51 -25.10
N ILE A 151 5.78 -8.36 -24.61
CA ILE A 151 5.40 -7.06 -25.16
C ILE A 151 6.08 -6.80 -26.50
N ARG A 152 7.35 -7.18 -26.68
CA ARG A 152 8.03 -7.09 -27.99
C ARG A 152 7.35 -7.94 -29.05
N ASP A 153 6.96 -9.16 -28.68
CA ASP A 153 6.24 -10.08 -29.57
C ASP A 153 4.89 -9.48 -30.01
N LEU A 154 4.15 -8.87 -29.08
CA LEU A 154 2.89 -8.17 -29.36
C LEU A 154 3.07 -6.97 -30.30
N LYS A 155 4.23 -6.30 -30.24
CA LYS A 155 4.56 -5.15 -31.12
C LYS A 155 5.12 -5.56 -32.48
N GLY A 156 5.40 -6.86 -32.70
CA GLY A 156 6.05 -7.33 -33.93
C GLY A 156 7.52 -6.92 -34.05
N GLU A 157 8.17 -6.61 -32.92
CA GLU A 157 9.59 -6.20 -32.85
C GLU A 157 10.54 -7.41 -32.61
N ALA A 158 10.14 -8.59 -33.06
CA ALA A 158 10.90 -9.84 -32.92
C ALA A 158 12.12 -9.91 -33.85
#